data_AF-A0A2V9PLH3-F1
#
_entry.id   AF-A0A2V9PLH3-F1
#
_cell.length_a   1.000
_cell.length_b   1.000
_cell.length_c   1.000
_cell.angle_alpha   90.00
_cell.angle_beta   90.00
_cell.angle_gamma   90.00
#
_symmetry.space_group_name_H-M   'P 1'
#
loop_
_entity.id
_entity.type
_entity.pdbx_description
1 polymer ?
#
loop_
_entity_poly.entity_id
_entity_poly.type
_entity_poly.pdbx_seq_one_letter_code
_entity_poly.pdbx_strand_id
1 'polypeptide(L)'
;MVWRGLGTSELMLRLPSILAGTAFCWFAYRWLSRLFEQSVVWIAFAFIVFLPSSIDLSTEVRQYALLLAFAMGSAYFLERAVRENSAISMLASGVFLWFALFSHFSAFLFAAVLGVYAILRMLEQRTPLKIVAVWELGQVVGVGICYWLYVTQISRLGQAYGGTNATKGWMGGDYLGNSYLIPGKINPFLFVFARTGGVFQYVFRQSVVGDLAFVLFVVGVVMILRGHVRKNTQVSNIAKPGAPRPPYTGILLLLPFVFNCAAALMRAYPYGGTRHSSFLMPFALAGVGVALARLVKNRIALGILVALLVSLVCNLFPSKRLPYMSAESQRQANMTAAIETLRRLPAEQPIFTDYQTSLSVGHYLCDQRPVEQDRKMAGFISFECGGHKVIVPASTFLFTPRNFYDQWQAMAGAYKLRRGEKVCITQMGWSTYLAFELANFPEFHISPHYFGNNIQVFDLTVGQSMPDPELLPTS
;
A
#
# COMPACT_ATOMS: atom_id res chain seq x y z
N MET A 1 -13.45 -5.32 15.17
CA MET A 1 -14.49 -5.34 16.23
C MET A 1 -13.92 -5.79 17.58
N VAL A 2 -13.22 -6.93 17.68
CA VAL A 2 -12.63 -7.43 18.95
C VAL A 2 -11.64 -6.43 19.60
N TRP A 3 -10.71 -5.86 18.83
CA TRP A 3 -9.72 -4.91 19.35
C TRP A 3 -10.30 -3.59 19.88
N ARG A 4 -11.44 -3.15 19.36
CA ARG A 4 -12.15 -1.96 19.85
C ARG A 4 -12.69 -2.17 21.27
N GLY A 5 -12.95 -3.42 21.66
CA GLY A 5 -13.37 -3.79 23.01
C GLY A 5 -12.24 -3.74 24.05
N LEU A 6 -10.98 -3.77 23.62
CA LEU A 6 -9.80 -3.65 24.50
C LEU A 6 -9.42 -2.18 24.79
N GLY A 7 -9.95 -1.25 23.99
CA GLY A 7 -9.74 0.18 24.15
C GLY A 7 -9.78 0.91 22.81
N THR A 8 -10.15 2.19 22.86
CA THR A 8 -10.17 3.10 21.70
C THR A 8 -9.00 4.09 21.69
N SER A 9 -8.06 3.94 22.64
CA SER A 9 -6.87 4.78 22.67
C SER A 9 -5.99 4.52 21.44
N GLU A 10 -5.34 5.58 20.95
CA GLU A 10 -4.49 5.51 19.76
C GLU A 10 -3.35 4.47 19.93
N LEU A 11 -2.77 4.39 21.13
CA LEU A 11 -1.75 3.41 21.45
C LEU A 11 -2.28 1.97 21.31
N MET A 12 -3.46 1.68 21.87
CA MET A 12 -4.05 0.33 21.81
C MET A 12 -4.37 -0.07 20.36
N LEU A 13 -4.82 0.86 19.53
CA LEU A 13 -5.11 0.60 18.12
C LEU A 13 -3.84 0.38 17.28
N ARG A 14 -2.72 1.03 17.61
CA ARG A 14 -1.44 0.90 16.90
C ARG A 14 -0.59 -0.28 17.40
N LEU A 15 -0.77 -0.73 18.64
CA LEU A 15 0.05 -1.76 19.26
C LEU A 15 0.15 -3.06 18.45
N PRO A 16 -0.93 -3.62 17.87
CA PRO A 16 -0.82 -4.82 17.04
C PRO A 16 0.10 -4.63 15.82
N SER A 17 0.03 -3.46 15.16
CA SER A 17 0.91 -3.13 14.03
C SER A 17 2.38 -3.01 14.47
N ILE A 18 2.64 -2.40 15.63
CA ILE A 18 4.00 -2.24 16.16
C ILE A 18 4.61 -3.60 16.52
N LEU A 19 3.84 -4.47 17.18
CA LEU A 19 4.27 -5.83 17.53
C LEU A 19 4.54 -6.65 16.26
N ALA A 20 3.66 -6.54 15.26
CA ALA A 20 3.86 -7.20 13.97
C ALA A 20 5.10 -6.66 13.23
N GLY A 21 5.31 -5.33 13.20
CA GLY A 21 6.51 -4.72 12.62
C GLY A 21 7.80 -5.18 13.31
N THR A 22 7.77 -5.31 14.64
CA THR A 22 8.89 -5.86 15.41
C THR A 22 9.15 -7.32 15.06
N ALA A 23 8.10 -8.14 14.97
CA ALA A 23 8.20 -9.53 14.55
C ALA A 23 8.73 -9.66 13.11
N PHE A 24 8.29 -8.77 12.21
CA PHE A 24 8.80 -8.67 10.84
C PHE A 24 10.31 -8.43 10.83
N CYS A 25 10.82 -7.46 11.57
CA CYS A 25 12.26 -7.20 11.68
C CYS A 25 13.02 -8.46 12.12
N TRP A 26 12.52 -9.16 13.15
CA TRP A 26 13.14 -10.41 13.63
C TRP A 26 13.13 -11.50 12.56
N PHE A 27 11.98 -11.81 11.95
CA PHE A 27 11.88 -12.84 10.91
C PHE A 27 12.72 -12.50 9.68
N ALA A 28 12.72 -11.24 9.25
CA ALA A 28 13.53 -10.79 8.12
C ALA A 28 15.03 -10.96 8.40
N TYR A 29 15.53 -10.54 9.57
CA TYR A 29 16.92 -10.77 9.96
C TYR A 29 17.28 -12.26 9.96
N ARG A 30 16.42 -13.11 10.54
CA ARG A 30 16.63 -14.56 10.63
C ARG A 30 16.62 -15.23 9.25
N TRP A 31 15.73 -14.80 8.36
CA TRP A 31 15.67 -15.25 6.98
C TRP A 31 16.91 -14.82 6.19
N LEU A 32 17.29 -13.54 6.23
CA LEU A 32 18.49 -13.01 5.58
C LEU A 32 19.76 -13.73 6.06
N SER A 33 19.89 -13.96 7.37
CA SER A 33 21.03 -14.67 7.99
C SER A 33 21.19 -16.13 7.56
N ARG A 34 20.15 -16.71 6.93
CA ARG A 34 20.22 -18.01 6.28
C ARG A 34 20.68 -17.88 4.84
N LEU A 35 20.34 -16.80 4.13
CA LEU A 35 20.58 -16.64 2.70
C LEU A 35 21.91 -15.96 2.35
N PHE A 36 22.37 -15.02 3.17
CA PHE A 36 23.47 -14.11 2.81
C PHE A 36 24.60 -14.06 3.84
N GLU A 37 25.73 -13.47 3.43
CA GLU A 37 26.84 -13.11 4.30
C GLU A 37 26.45 -12.02 5.30
N GLN A 38 27.12 -11.98 6.45
CA GLN A 38 26.79 -11.08 7.56
C GLN A 38 26.80 -9.59 7.19
N SER A 39 27.65 -9.17 6.25
CA SER A 39 27.68 -7.79 5.73
C SER A 39 26.36 -7.40 5.07
N VAL A 40 25.87 -8.23 4.15
CA VAL A 40 24.59 -8.04 3.45
C VAL A 40 23.43 -8.02 4.45
N VAL A 41 23.44 -8.97 5.40
CA VAL A 41 22.39 -9.11 6.41
C VAL A 41 22.27 -7.83 7.23
N TRP A 42 23.38 -7.32 7.77
CA TRP A 42 23.33 -6.11 8.60
C TRP A 42 22.97 -4.86 7.81
N ILE A 43 23.43 -4.72 6.57
CA ILE A 43 23.07 -3.60 5.70
C ILE A 43 21.57 -3.62 5.40
N ALA A 44 21.04 -4.75 4.93
CA ALA A 44 19.62 -4.89 4.62
C ALA A 44 18.76 -4.73 5.88
N PHE A 45 19.22 -5.26 7.03
CA PHE A 45 18.52 -5.10 8.30
C PHE A 45 18.50 -3.64 8.78
N ALA A 46 19.60 -2.90 8.64
CA ALA A 46 19.62 -1.47 8.95
C ALA A 46 18.59 -0.70 8.10
N PHE A 47 18.48 -1.00 6.82
CA PHE A 47 17.42 -0.42 5.98
C PHE A 47 16.02 -0.84 6.44
N ILE A 48 15.79 -2.12 6.76
CA ILE A 48 14.49 -2.61 7.24
C ILE A 48 14.05 -1.86 8.50
N VAL A 49 14.96 -1.59 9.43
CA VAL A 49 14.64 -0.95 10.71
C VAL A 49 14.46 0.57 10.57
N PHE A 50 15.30 1.23 9.78
CA PHE A 50 15.42 2.70 9.80
C PHE A 50 14.82 3.41 8.59
N LEU A 51 14.43 2.70 7.52
CA LEU A 51 13.76 3.36 6.40
C LEU A 51 12.37 3.85 6.81
N PRO A 52 11.97 5.05 6.35
CA PRO A 52 10.70 5.65 6.73
C PRO A 52 9.50 4.79 6.30
N SER A 53 9.57 4.10 5.16
CA SER A 53 8.47 3.25 4.69
C SER A 53 8.19 2.06 5.63
N SER A 54 9.23 1.46 6.22
CA SER A 54 9.08 0.39 7.22
C SER A 54 8.45 0.90 8.52
N ILE A 55 8.87 2.09 8.94
CA ILE A 55 8.36 2.76 10.15
C ILE A 55 6.89 3.12 9.96
N ASP A 56 6.52 3.71 8.82
CA ASP A 56 5.13 4.06 8.49
C ASP A 56 4.23 2.81 8.49
N LEU A 57 4.66 1.73 7.82
CA LEU A 57 3.87 0.50 7.73
C LEU A 57 3.62 -0.15 9.10
N SER A 58 4.51 0.08 10.07
CA SER A 58 4.43 -0.47 11.42
C SER A 58 3.67 0.45 12.40
N THR A 59 3.61 1.75 12.11
CA THR A 59 2.94 2.75 12.97
C THR A 59 1.53 3.07 12.52
N GLU A 60 1.19 2.83 11.26
CA GLU A 60 -0.17 2.93 10.74
C GLU A 60 -1.05 1.77 11.27
N VAL A 61 -2.31 2.07 11.60
CA VAL A 61 -3.33 1.06 11.94
C VAL A 61 -3.81 0.37 10.65
N ARG A 62 -2.92 -0.41 10.03
CA ARG A 62 -3.13 -1.12 8.77
C ARG A 62 -2.53 -2.52 8.79
N GLN A 63 -3.02 -3.35 7.89
CA GLN A 63 -2.70 -4.79 7.82
C GLN A 63 -1.31 -5.15 7.25
N TYR A 64 -0.53 -4.18 6.75
CA TYR A 64 0.75 -4.46 6.08
C TYR A 64 1.84 -4.97 7.01
N ALA A 65 1.90 -4.51 8.26
CA ALA A 65 2.87 -5.02 9.23
C ALA A 65 2.65 -6.51 9.53
N LEU A 66 1.37 -6.92 9.68
CA LEU A 66 0.99 -8.33 9.85
C LEU A 66 1.37 -9.16 8.62
N LEU A 67 1.06 -8.66 7.42
CA LEU A 67 1.47 -9.29 6.17
C LEU A 67 2.98 -9.53 6.13
N LEU A 68 3.79 -8.50 6.39
CA LEU A 68 5.24 -8.59 6.32
C LEU A 68 5.78 -9.57 7.37
N ALA A 69 5.25 -9.55 8.59
CA ALA A 69 5.63 -10.47 9.65
C ALA A 69 5.33 -11.93 9.26
N PHE A 70 4.11 -12.20 8.79
CA PHE A 70 3.69 -13.54 8.43
C PHE A 70 4.37 -14.05 7.15
N ALA A 71 4.51 -13.20 6.14
CA ALA A 71 5.23 -13.53 4.91
C ALA A 71 6.70 -13.88 5.22
N MET A 72 7.39 -13.06 6.02
CA MET A 72 8.77 -13.34 6.36
C MET A 72 8.94 -14.52 7.31
N GLY A 73 7.99 -14.74 8.21
CA GLY A 73 7.95 -15.95 9.03
C GLY A 73 7.80 -17.20 8.17
N SER A 74 6.92 -17.18 7.17
CA SER A 74 6.76 -18.26 6.21
C SER A 74 8.06 -18.52 5.45
N ALA A 75 8.69 -17.49 4.87
CA ALA A 75 9.96 -17.64 4.15
C ALA A 75 11.10 -18.16 5.06
N TYR A 76 11.18 -17.70 6.31
CA TYR A 76 12.15 -18.18 7.28
C TYR A 76 11.95 -19.67 7.62
N PHE A 77 10.72 -20.07 7.93
CA PHE A 77 10.41 -21.44 8.31
C PHE A 77 10.52 -22.41 7.12
N LEU A 78 10.24 -21.96 5.89
CA LEU A 78 10.51 -22.74 4.67
C LEU A 78 12.01 -23.06 4.55
N GLU A 79 12.86 -22.04 4.66
CA GLU A 79 14.31 -22.22 4.62
C GLU A 79 14.81 -23.12 5.76
N ARG A 80 14.19 -23.02 6.94
CA ARG A 80 14.47 -23.89 8.07
C ARG A 80 14.08 -25.34 7.77
N ALA A 81 12.88 -25.55 7.24
CA ALA A 81 12.32 -26.87 6.97
C ALA A 81 13.19 -27.67 5.99
N VAL A 82 13.55 -27.05 4.88
CA VAL A 82 14.35 -27.71 3.83
C VAL A 82 15.77 -27.99 4.32
N ARG A 83 16.39 -27.07 5.07
CA ARG A 83 17.77 -27.25 5.54
C ARG A 83 17.91 -28.23 6.70
N GLU A 84 17.00 -28.14 7.66
CA GLU A 84 17.04 -28.93 8.90
C GLU A 84 16.23 -30.23 8.77
N ASN A 85 15.71 -30.53 7.57
CA ASN A 85 14.84 -31.68 7.31
C ASN A 85 13.66 -31.80 8.30
N SER A 86 13.02 -30.66 8.60
CA SER A 86 12.02 -30.52 9.66
C SER A 86 10.60 -30.34 9.11
N ALA A 87 9.76 -31.36 9.29
CA ALA A 87 8.34 -31.32 8.93
C ALA A 87 7.56 -30.27 9.75
N ILE A 88 7.90 -30.11 11.04
CA ILE A 88 7.28 -29.09 11.91
C ILE A 88 7.57 -27.68 11.39
N SER A 89 8.80 -27.43 10.95
CA SER A 89 9.14 -26.13 10.33
C SER A 89 8.39 -25.94 9.01
N MET A 90 8.16 -27.01 8.23
CA MET A 90 7.35 -26.90 7.01
C MET A 90 5.90 -26.58 7.32
N LEU A 91 5.32 -27.23 8.33
CA LEU A 91 3.97 -26.92 8.81
C LEU A 91 3.88 -25.46 9.29
N ALA A 92 4.85 -25.02 10.10
CA ALA A 92 4.93 -23.63 10.55
C ALA A 92 5.02 -22.66 9.35
N SER A 93 5.79 -22.99 8.31
CA SER A 93 5.84 -22.21 7.08
C SER A 93 4.45 -22.07 6.43
N GLY A 94 3.69 -23.17 6.36
CA GLY A 94 2.32 -23.18 5.85
C GLY A 94 1.36 -22.35 6.70
N VAL A 95 1.38 -22.52 8.02
CA VAL A 95 0.53 -21.76 8.96
C VAL A 95 0.80 -20.25 8.86
N PHE A 96 2.07 -19.85 8.82
CA PHE A 96 2.44 -18.45 8.60
C PHE A 96 1.98 -17.93 7.24
N LEU A 97 2.04 -18.75 6.18
CA LEU A 97 1.52 -18.37 4.86
C LEU A 97 0.00 -18.15 4.90
N TRP A 98 -0.74 -19.02 5.60
CA TRP A 98 -2.18 -18.88 5.76
C TRP A 98 -2.55 -17.61 6.51
N PHE A 99 -1.84 -17.26 7.58
CA PHE A 99 -2.03 -15.98 8.27
C PHE A 99 -1.67 -14.79 7.39
N ALA A 100 -0.66 -14.90 6.52
CA ALA A 100 -0.37 -13.87 5.53
C ALA A 100 -1.57 -13.69 4.56
N LEU A 101 -2.16 -14.79 4.06
CA LEU A 101 -3.35 -14.77 3.19
C LEU A 101 -4.56 -14.10 3.87
N PHE A 102 -4.78 -14.34 5.16
CA PHE A 102 -5.84 -13.66 5.92
C PHE A 102 -5.55 -12.18 6.20
N SER A 103 -4.28 -11.77 6.18
CA SER A 103 -3.90 -10.39 6.49
C SER A 103 -4.07 -9.44 5.31
N HIS A 104 -3.73 -9.84 4.08
CA HIS A 104 -3.76 -8.94 2.94
C HIS A 104 -3.77 -9.66 1.57
N PHE A 105 -4.47 -9.07 0.59
CA PHE A 105 -4.60 -9.64 -0.76
C PHE A 105 -3.29 -9.79 -1.54
N SER A 106 -2.25 -8.99 -1.26
CA SER A 106 -0.94 -9.20 -1.92
C SER A 106 -0.27 -10.51 -1.51
N ALA A 107 -0.71 -11.14 -0.41
CA ALA A 107 -0.20 -12.44 0.01
C ALA A 107 -0.47 -13.54 -1.01
N PHE A 108 -1.47 -13.39 -1.90
CA PHE A 108 -1.69 -14.33 -3.01
C PHE A 108 -0.50 -14.35 -3.97
N LEU A 109 0.06 -13.17 -4.29
CA LEU A 109 1.25 -13.05 -5.13
C LEU A 109 2.47 -13.62 -4.40
N PHE A 110 2.61 -13.30 -3.12
CA PHE A 110 3.69 -13.85 -2.29
C PHE A 110 3.62 -15.38 -2.18
N ALA A 111 2.43 -15.97 -2.00
CA ALA A 111 2.23 -17.41 -1.93
C ALA A 111 2.67 -18.10 -3.21
N ALA A 112 2.32 -17.56 -4.38
CA ALA A 112 2.75 -18.09 -5.66
C ALA A 112 4.28 -18.03 -5.83
N VAL A 113 4.88 -16.90 -5.47
CA VAL A 113 6.34 -16.69 -5.49
C VAL A 113 7.04 -17.68 -4.56
N LEU A 114 6.57 -17.81 -3.32
CA LEU A 114 7.14 -18.71 -2.33
C LEU A 114 6.95 -20.18 -2.73
N GLY A 115 5.83 -20.53 -3.36
CA GLY A 115 5.55 -21.87 -3.87
C GLY A 115 6.53 -22.28 -4.98
N VAL A 116 6.72 -21.43 -5.99
CA VAL A 116 7.72 -21.66 -7.04
C VAL A 116 9.12 -21.77 -6.44
N TYR A 117 9.49 -20.86 -5.53
CA TYR A 117 10.77 -20.93 -4.84
C TYR A 117 10.93 -22.23 -4.04
N ALA A 118 9.89 -22.66 -3.31
CA ALA A 118 9.90 -23.89 -2.52
C ALA A 118 10.15 -25.12 -3.40
N ILE A 119 9.48 -25.22 -4.56
CA ILE A 119 9.70 -26.30 -5.53
C ILE A 119 11.16 -26.33 -5.96
N LEU A 120 11.70 -25.20 -6.43
CA LEU A 120 13.10 -25.10 -6.87
C LEU A 120 14.07 -25.49 -5.76
N ARG A 121 13.79 -25.05 -4.53
CA ARG A 121 14.62 -25.30 -3.35
C ARG A 121 14.58 -26.77 -2.92
N MET A 122 13.41 -27.40 -2.98
CA MET A 122 13.24 -28.81 -2.62
C MET A 122 13.91 -29.73 -3.64
N LEU A 123 13.84 -29.40 -4.93
CA LEU A 123 14.55 -30.08 -6.00
C LEU A 123 16.07 -29.99 -5.82
N GLU A 124 16.58 -28.80 -5.47
CA GLU A 124 18.01 -28.58 -5.24
C GLU A 124 18.56 -29.42 -4.08
N GLN A 125 17.81 -29.52 -2.97
CA GLN A 125 18.25 -30.22 -1.75
C GLN A 125 17.83 -31.69 -1.71
N ARG A 126 17.13 -32.20 -2.73
CA ARG A 126 16.55 -33.55 -2.76
C ARG A 126 15.78 -33.84 -1.47
N THR A 127 14.84 -32.95 -1.16
CA THR A 127 14.12 -32.93 0.11
C THR A 127 13.33 -34.23 0.33
N PRO A 128 13.33 -34.81 1.55
CA PRO A 128 12.63 -36.06 1.83
C PRO A 128 11.11 -35.93 1.65
N LEU A 129 10.48 -37.03 1.20
CA LEU A 129 9.06 -37.08 0.87
C LEU A 129 8.14 -36.60 2.01
N LYS A 130 8.51 -36.87 3.27
CA LYS A 130 7.73 -36.41 4.45
C LYS A 130 7.54 -34.89 4.48
N ILE A 131 8.55 -34.13 4.04
CA ILE A 131 8.50 -32.66 4.05
C ILE A 131 7.71 -32.18 2.84
N VAL A 132 7.89 -32.81 1.68
CA VAL A 132 7.09 -32.55 0.48
C VAL A 132 5.61 -32.80 0.76
N ALA A 133 5.25 -33.91 1.40
CA ALA A 133 3.86 -34.22 1.76
C ALA A 133 3.24 -33.16 2.68
N VAL A 134 3.98 -32.66 3.68
CA VAL A 134 3.51 -31.57 4.54
C VAL A 134 3.36 -30.26 3.76
N TRP A 135 4.29 -29.98 2.84
CA TRP A 135 4.20 -28.80 1.97
C TRP A 135 2.98 -28.86 1.05
N GLU A 136 2.75 -30.00 0.39
CA GLU A 136 1.60 -30.26 -0.49
C GLU A 136 0.28 -30.11 0.26
N LEU A 137 0.15 -30.73 1.44
CA LEU A 137 -1.01 -30.53 2.32
C LEU A 137 -1.20 -29.04 2.66
N GLY A 138 -0.09 -28.34 2.91
CA GLY A 138 -0.05 -26.90 3.11
C GLY A 138 -0.62 -26.09 1.94
N GLN A 139 -0.27 -26.48 0.70
CA GLN A 139 -0.76 -25.86 -0.53
C GLN A 139 -2.25 -26.12 -0.74
N VAL A 140 -2.74 -27.35 -0.52
CA VAL A 140 -4.16 -27.68 -0.65
C VAL A 140 -5.02 -26.81 0.26
N VAL A 141 -4.63 -26.68 1.53
CA VAL A 141 -5.30 -25.78 2.49
C VAL A 141 -5.19 -24.32 2.05
N GLY A 142 -4.00 -23.89 1.59
CA GLY A 142 -3.79 -22.54 1.08
C GLY A 142 -4.70 -22.20 -0.10
N VAL A 143 -4.86 -23.10 -1.08
CA VAL A 143 -5.78 -22.94 -2.21
C VAL A 143 -7.23 -22.87 -1.73
N GLY A 144 -7.62 -23.70 -0.76
CA GLY A 144 -8.95 -23.63 -0.14
C GLY A 144 -9.23 -22.27 0.51
N ILE A 145 -8.26 -21.72 1.26
CA ILE A 145 -8.35 -20.37 1.84
C ILE A 145 -8.46 -19.30 0.75
N CYS A 146 -7.63 -19.38 -0.29
CA CYS A 146 -7.65 -18.47 -1.42
C CYS A 146 -9.03 -18.45 -2.12
N TYR A 147 -9.59 -19.63 -2.38
CA TYR A 147 -10.91 -19.79 -2.97
C TYR A 147 -12.00 -19.20 -2.06
N TRP A 148 -11.97 -19.53 -0.77
CA TRP A 148 -12.93 -19.01 0.20
C TRP A 148 -12.89 -17.49 0.31
N LEU A 149 -11.70 -16.88 0.41
CA LEU A 149 -11.52 -15.43 0.45
C LEU A 149 -11.98 -14.76 -0.86
N TYR A 150 -11.72 -15.39 -2.00
CA TYR A 150 -12.16 -14.87 -3.29
C TYR A 150 -13.69 -14.83 -3.39
N VAL A 151 -14.37 -15.93 -3.07
CA VAL A 151 -15.83 -16.03 -3.16
C VAL A 151 -16.52 -15.14 -2.11
N THR A 152 -16.03 -15.12 -0.88
CA THR A 152 -16.70 -14.39 0.21
C THR A 152 -16.41 -12.90 0.21
N GLN A 153 -15.19 -12.48 -0.15
CA GLN A 153 -14.75 -11.08 -0.04
C GLN A 153 -14.54 -10.46 -1.43
N ILE A 154 -13.62 -11.02 -2.23
CA ILE A 154 -13.11 -10.33 -3.42
C ILE A 154 -14.17 -10.18 -4.50
N SER A 155 -14.91 -11.25 -4.79
CA SER A 155 -15.95 -11.26 -5.83
C SER A 155 -17.10 -10.27 -5.54
N ARG A 156 -17.31 -9.94 -4.26
CA ARG A 156 -18.36 -9.02 -3.80
C ARG A 156 -17.90 -7.56 -3.71
N LEU A 157 -16.60 -7.29 -3.81
CA LEU A 157 -16.06 -5.93 -3.74
C LEU A 157 -16.71 -4.99 -4.77
N GLY A 158 -16.94 -5.43 -6.01
CA GLY A 158 -17.56 -4.58 -7.04
C GLY A 158 -18.99 -4.15 -6.68
N GLN A 159 -19.75 -4.98 -5.98
CA GLN A 159 -21.14 -4.67 -5.58
C GLN A 159 -21.19 -3.58 -4.50
N ALA A 160 -20.20 -3.53 -3.61
CA ALA A 160 -20.11 -2.50 -2.59
C ALA A 160 -19.84 -1.10 -3.16
N TYR A 161 -19.29 -0.97 -4.37
CA TYR A 161 -18.85 0.29 -4.98
C TYR A 161 -19.52 0.55 -6.35
N GLY A 162 -20.86 0.54 -6.37
CA GLY A 162 -21.62 0.96 -7.56
C GLY A 162 -21.58 -0.03 -8.74
N GLY A 163 -21.23 -1.30 -8.50
CA GLY A 163 -21.27 -2.35 -9.52
C GLY A 163 -20.09 -2.39 -10.49
N THR A 164 -19.16 -1.43 -10.41
CA THR A 164 -17.95 -1.45 -11.23
C THR A 164 -16.87 -2.32 -10.58
N ASN A 165 -16.17 -3.13 -11.37
CA ASN A 165 -15.07 -3.95 -10.87
C ASN A 165 -13.99 -3.03 -10.27
N ALA A 166 -13.63 -3.21 -8.99
CA ALA A 166 -12.74 -2.29 -8.27
C ALA A 166 -11.43 -2.00 -9.03
N THR A 167 -10.81 -3.01 -9.64
CA THR A 167 -9.54 -2.84 -10.39
C THR A 167 -9.71 -2.16 -11.76
N LYS A 168 -10.94 -2.04 -12.26
CA LYS A 168 -11.26 -1.40 -13.54
C LYS A 168 -12.07 -0.10 -13.40
N GLY A 169 -12.71 0.13 -12.25
CA GLY A 169 -13.46 1.34 -11.89
C GLY A 169 -12.62 2.31 -11.05
N TRP A 170 -13.21 2.89 -10.02
CA TRP A 170 -12.64 3.98 -9.21
C TRP A 170 -11.20 3.69 -8.69
N MET A 171 -10.93 2.45 -8.23
CA MET A 171 -9.63 2.12 -7.66
C MET A 171 -8.55 2.07 -8.73
N GLY A 172 -8.87 1.51 -9.90
CA GLY A 172 -7.93 1.34 -11.00
C GLY A 172 -7.82 2.54 -11.94
N GLY A 173 -8.86 3.36 -12.06
CA GLY A 173 -8.89 4.57 -12.89
C GLY A 173 -8.36 5.80 -12.15
N ASP A 174 -8.98 6.12 -11.01
CA ASP A 174 -8.81 7.41 -10.34
C ASP A 174 -7.75 7.32 -9.24
N TYR A 175 -7.79 6.27 -8.42
CA TYR A 175 -6.88 6.14 -7.27
C TYR A 175 -5.51 5.55 -7.63
N LEU A 176 -5.46 4.51 -8.48
CA LEU A 176 -4.25 3.77 -8.84
C LEU A 176 -4.01 3.73 -10.36
N GLY A 177 -4.50 4.72 -11.10
CA GLY A 177 -4.37 4.79 -12.57
C GLY A 177 -2.96 4.57 -13.10
N ASN A 178 -1.95 5.02 -12.37
CA ASN A 178 -0.54 4.85 -12.74
C ASN A 178 0.07 3.51 -12.32
N SER A 179 -0.63 2.69 -11.53
CA SER A 179 -0.13 1.41 -11.00
C SER A 179 -0.64 0.20 -11.77
N TYR A 180 -1.45 0.42 -12.80
CA TYR A 180 -1.96 -0.59 -13.72
C TYR A 180 -1.56 -0.24 -15.15
N LEU A 181 -1.37 -1.25 -16.00
CA LEU A 181 -1.23 -0.98 -17.42
C LEU A 181 -2.60 -0.62 -18.00
N ILE A 182 -2.76 0.65 -18.38
CA ILE A 182 -3.92 1.12 -19.12
C ILE A 182 -3.52 1.23 -20.59
N PRO A 183 -4.11 0.42 -21.49
CA PRO A 183 -3.82 0.50 -22.93
C PRO A 183 -3.96 1.93 -23.45
N GLY A 184 -2.99 2.39 -24.24
CA GLY A 184 -2.98 3.75 -24.81
C GLY A 184 -2.42 4.85 -23.91
N LYS A 185 -2.28 4.65 -22.59
CA LYS A 185 -1.66 5.67 -21.69
C LYS A 185 -0.14 5.60 -21.62
N ILE A 186 0.43 4.38 -21.65
CA ILE A 186 1.87 4.17 -21.51
C ILE A 186 2.31 2.90 -22.24
N ASN A 187 3.52 2.92 -22.80
CA ASN A 187 4.13 1.74 -23.39
C ASN A 187 4.39 0.66 -22.31
N PRO A 188 4.09 -0.64 -22.56
CA PRO A 188 4.29 -1.70 -21.58
C PRO A 188 5.72 -1.82 -21.03
N PHE A 189 6.75 -1.64 -21.85
CA PHE A 189 8.15 -1.71 -21.38
C PHE A 189 8.50 -0.53 -20.49
N LEU A 190 8.06 0.67 -20.86
CA LEU A 190 8.23 1.86 -20.03
C LEU A 190 7.45 1.73 -18.71
N PHE A 191 6.26 1.12 -18.75
CA PHE A 191 5.49 0.81 -17.54
C PHE A 191 6.27 -0.12 -16.61
N VAL A 192 6.81 -1.23 -17.11
CA VAL A 192 7.62 -2.16 -16.31
C VAL A 192 8.77 -1.40 -15.65
N PHE A 193 9.58 -0.70 -16.44
CA PHE A 193 10.75 0.02 -15.92
C PHE A 193 10.37 1.11 -14.90
N ALA A 194 9.44 1.99 -15.25
CA ALA A 194 9.03 3.11 -14.40
C ALA A 194 8.35 2.64 -13.11
N ARG A 195 7.54 1.57 -13.17
CA ARG A 195 6.88 1.03 -11.97
C ARG A 195 7.83 0.24 -11.11
N THR A 196 8.77 -0.52 -11.67
CA THR A 196 9.82 -1.15 -10.88
C THR A 196 10.64 -0.11 -10.13
N GLY A 197 11.10 0.96 -10.79
CA GLY A 197 11.76 2.10 -10.13
C GLY A 197 10.87 2.73 -9.04
N GLY A 198 9.57 2.89 -9.34
CA GLY A 198 8.56 3.34 -8.37
C GLY A 198 8.54 2.53 -7.07
N VAL A 199 8.71 1.21 -7.12
CA VAL A 199 8.80 0.37 -5.92
C VAL A 199 9.96 0.81 -5.02
N PHE A 200 11.13 1.09 -5.58
CA PHE A 200 12.29 1.54 -4.80
C PHE A 200 12.10 2.96 -4.27
N GLN A 201 11.52 3.85 -5.07
CA GLN A 201 11.15 5.20 -4.63
C GLN A 201 10.16 5.16 -3.46
N TYR A 202 9.25 4.18 -3.44
CA TYR A 202 8.36 3.92 -2.30
C TYR A 202 9.13 3.36 -1.09
N VAL A 203 9.93 2.31 -1.27
CA VAL A 203 10.68 1.66 -0.18
C VAL A 203 11.62 2.65 0.51
N PHE A 204 12.30 3.51 -0.25
CA PHE A 204 13.18 4.52 0.32
C PHE A 204 12.46 5.82 0.68
N ARG A 205 11.18 5.98 0.32
CA ARG A 205 10.39 7.22 0.46
C ARG A 205 11.11 8.47 -0.08
N GLN A 206 12.06 8.29 -1.00
CA GLN A 206 12.85 9.37 -1.59
C GLN A 206 13.17 8.97 -3.04
N SER A 207 12.90 9.87 -3.98
CA SER A 207 12.91 9.54 -5.41
C SER A 207 14.31 9.25 -5.96
N VAL A 208 15.28 10.13 -5.71
CA VAL A 208 16.67 9.98 -6.17
C VAL A 208 17.35 8.75 -5.55
N VAL A 209 17.24 8.59 -4.23
CA VAL A 209 17.75 7.43 -3.49
C VAL A 209 17.07 6.16 -3.97
N GLY A 210 15.76 6.21 -4.22
CA GLY A 210 15.02 5.08 -4.79
C GLY A 210 15.53 4.67 -6.18
N ASP A 211 15.80 5.62 -7.06
CA ASP A 211 16.33 5.33 -8.40
C ASP A 211 17.75 4.74 -8.34
N LEU A 212 18.61 5.28 -7.47
CA LEU A 212 19.93 4.71 -7.19
C LEU A 212 19.82 3.30 -6.60
N ALA A 213 18.90 3.08 -5.66
CA ALA A 213 18.65 1.78 -5.07
C ALA A 213 18.13 0.77 -6.09
N PHE A 214 17.32 1.19 -7.06
CA PHE A 214 16.91 0.32 -8.16
C PHE A 214 18.11 -0.16 -8.99
N VAL A 215 19.03 0.75 -9.35
CA VAL A 215 20.28 0.38 -10.04
C VAL A 215 21.12 -0.58 -9.19
N LEU A 216 21.29 -0.29 -7.90
CA LEU A 216 22.01 -1.16 -6.97
C LEU A 216 21.37 -2.54 -6.84
N PHE A 217 20.03 -2.63 -6.83
CA PHE A 217 19.33 -3.89 -6.82
C PHE A 217 19.62 -4.71 -8.08
N VAL A 218 19.54 -4.11 -9.27
CA VAL A 218 19.87 -4.80 -10.54
C VAL A 218 21.31 -5.30 -10.52
N VAL A 219 22.26 -4.45 -10.10
CA VAL A 219 23.67 -4.84 -9.95
C VAL A 219 23.80 -6.01 -8.97
N GLY A 220 23.17 -5.93 -7.80
CA GLY A 220 23.21 -6.97 -6.76
C GLY A 220 22.68 -8.32 -7.25
N VAL A 221 21.55 -8.31 -7.96
CA VAL A 221 20.97 -9.52 -8.58
C VAL A 221 21.91 -10.09 -9.64
N VAL A 222 22.45 -9.26 -10.54
CA VAL A 222 23.40 -9.70 -11.58
C VAL A 222 24.66 -10.32 -10.95
N MET A 223 25.17 -9.74 -9.87
CA MET A 223 26.33 -10.29 -9.14
C MET A 223 26.03 -11.66 -8.52
N ILE A 224 24.82 -11.86 -7.98
CA ILE A 224 24.36 -13.15 -7.46
C ILE A 224 24.26 -14.17 -8.59
N LEU A 225 23.56 -13.84 -9.68
CA LEU A 225 23.36 -14.74 -10.82
C LEU A 225 24.67 -15.15 -11.48
N ARG A 226 25.65 -14.24 -11.57
CA ARG A 226 26.99 -14.52 -12.09
C ARG A 226 27.92 -15.21 -11.08
N GLY A 227 27.46 -15.54 -9.87
CA GLY A 227 28.25 -16.22 -8.84
C GLY A 227 29.41 -15.40 -8.25
N HIS A 228 29.46 -14.09 -8.51
CA HIS A 228 30.56 -13.21 -8.07
C HIS A 228 30.56 -12.98 -6.55
N VAL A 229 29.46 -13.29 -5.88
CA VAL A 229 29.33 -13.19 -4.42
C VAL A 229 30.25 -14.20 -3.69
N ARG A 230 30.58 -15.34 -4.29
CA ARG A 230 31.28 -16.43 -3.59
C ARG A 230 32.81 -16.46 -3.80
N LYS A 231 33.37 -15.58 -4.64
CA LYS A 231 34.80 -15.61 -5.03
C LYS A 231 35.79 -15.03 -4.00
N ASN A 232 35.33 -14.51 -2.85
CA ASN A 232 36.24 -14.06 -1.79
C ASN A 232 36.61 -15.25 -0.88
N THR A 233 37.68 -15.95 -1.26
CA THR A 233 38.19 -17.20 -0.69
C THR A 233 38.73 -17.09 0.76
N GLN A 234 38.67 -15.92 1.41
CA GLN A 234 39.07 -15.77 2.82
C GLN A 234 37.91 -15.84 3.82
N VAL A 235 36.64 -15.84 3.37
CA VAL A 235 35.44 -15.96 4.22
C VAL A 235 34.65 -17.24 3.90
N SER A 236 35.26 -18.16 3.14
CA SER A 236 34.64 -19.43 2.70
C SER A 236 34.29 -20.39 3.84
N ASN A 237 34.73 -20.12 5.08
CA ASN A 237 34.34 -20.88 6.27
C ASN A 237 32.92 -20.55 6.79
N ILE A 238 32.18 -19.60 6.17
CA ILE A 238 30.82 -19.20 6.58
C ILE A 238 29.74 -19.50 5.51
N ALA A 239 30.07 -20.19 4.41
CA ALA A 239 29.02 -20.74 3.55
C ALA A 239 28.36 -21.91 4.28
N LYS A 240 27.33 -21.60 5.09
CA LYS A 240 26.63 -22.60 5.92
C LYS A 240 26.19 -23.79 5.06
N PRO A 241 26.42 -25.04 5.50
CA PRO A 241 25.94 -26.22 4.80
C PRO A 241 24.45 -26.07 4.47
N GLY A 242 24.09 -26.32 3.22
CA GLY A 242 22.71 -26.22 2.76
C GLY A 242 22.18 -24.81 2.49
N ALA A 243 23.01 -23.76 2.33
CA ALA A 243 22.53 -22.51 1.73
C ALA A 243 22.14 -22.70 0.23
N PRO A 244 21.12 -22.00 -0.30
CA PRO A 244 20.76 -22.06 -1.71
C PRO A 244 21.93 -21.64 -2.60
N ARG A 245 22.06 -22.26 -3.77
CA ARG A 245 23.03 -21.81 -4.76
C ARG A 245 22.70 -20.39 -5.21
N PRO A 246 23.73 -19.59 -5.58
CA PRO A 246 23.55 -18.22 -6.04
C PRO A 246 22.40 -18.00 -7.05
N PRO A 247 22.23 -18.81 -8.12
CA PRO A 247 21.11 -18.60 -9.05
C PRO A 247 19.73 -18.66 -8.39
N TYR A 248 19.48 -19.58 -7.45
CA TYR A 248 18.17 -19.68 -6.78
C TYR A 248 17.91 -18.50 -5.85
N THR A 249 18.96 -17.97 -5.19
CA THR A 249 18.85 -16.74 -4.42
C THR A 249 18.54 -15.54 -5.32
N GLY A 250 19.18 -15.45 -6.49
CA GLY A 250 18.88 -14.38 -7.47
C GLY A 250 17.45 -14.47 -7.99
N ILE A 251 16.98 -15.69 -8.32
CA ILE A 251 15.59 -15.95 -8.72
C ILE A 251 14.63 -15.54 -7.61
N LEU A 252 14.90 -15.91 -6.35
CA LEU A 252 14.08 -15.53 -5.19
C LEU A 252 13.93 -14.01 -5.04
N LEU A 253 14.98 -13.24 -5.34
CA LEU A 253 14.90 -11.77 -5.29
C LEU A 253 14.11 -11.18 -6.46
N LEU A 254 14.16 -11.78 -7.65
CA LEU A 254 13.49 -11.28 -8.85
C LEU A 254 12.02 -11.69 -8.95
N LEU A 255 11.70 -12.92 -8.58
CA LEU A 255 10.39 -13.53 -8.77
C LEU A 255 9.23 -12.71 -8.18
N PRO A 256 9.33 -12.11 -6.96
CA PRO A 256 8.30 -11.22 -6.42
C PRO A 256 7.97 -10.04 -7.35
N PHE A 257 8.98 -9.42 -7.96
CA PHE A 257 8.80 -8.29 -8.86
C PHE A 257 8.14 -8.72 -10.16
N VAL A 258 8.55 -9.87 -10.71
CA VAL A 258 7.97 -10.43 -11.94
C VAL A 258 6.48 -10.76 -11.75
N PHE A 259 6.13 -11.45 -10.67
CA PHE A 259 4.73 -11.82 -10.40
C PHE A 259 3.84 -10.60 -10.17
N ASN A 260 4.32 -9.62 -9.39
CA ASN A 260 3.56 -8.41 -9.15
C ASN A 260 3.39 -7.57 -10.43
N CYS A 261 4.46 -7.44 -11.22
CA CYS A 261 4.41 -6.74 -12.50
C CYS A 261 3.45 -7.43 -13.48
N ALA A 262 3.50 -8.77 -13.59
CA ALA A 262 2.58 -9.53 -14.42
C ALA A 262 1.11 -9.33 -13.99
N ALA A 263 0.84 -9.33 -12.68
CA ALA A 263 -0.48 -9.05 -12.15
C ALA A 263 -0.97 -7.63 -12.50
N ALA A 264 -0.07 -6.62 -12.52
CA ALA A 264 -0.42 -5.26 -12.92
C ALA A 264 -0.64 -5.09 -14.42
N LEU A 265 0.13 -5.81 -15.25
CA LEU A 265 -0.09 -5.88 -16.69
C LEU A 265 -1.48 -6.47 -17.02
N MET A 266 -1.92 -7.46 -16.24
CA MET A 266 -3.27 -8.05 -16.35
C MET A 266 -4.37 -7.27 -15.62
N ARG A 267 -4.05 -6.13 -15.00
CA ARG A 267 -4.97 -5.32 -14.18
C ARG A 267 -5.61 -6.09 -13.01
N ALA A 268 -4.89 -7.08 -12.48
CA ALA A 268 -5.31 -7.90 -11.34
C ALA A 268 -4.82 -7.33 -10.01
N TYR A 269 -3.61 -6.75 -9.95
CA TYR A 269 -3.05 -6.19 -8.72
C TYR A 269 -2.15 -4.97 -9.03
N PRO A 270 -2.16 -3.89 -8.23
CA PRO A 270 -1.39 -2.69 -8.55
C PRO A 270 0.11 -2.88 -8.29
N TYR A 271 0.94 -2.33 -9.18
CA TYR A 271 2.40 -2.39 -9.10
C TYR A 271 3.02 -1.00 -9.18
N GLY A 272 4.01 -0.74 -8.32
CA GLY A 272 4.83 0.47 -8.37
C GLY A 272 4.98 1.16 -7.04
N GLY A 273 5.10 2.50 -7.07
CA GLY A 273 5.40 3.33 -5.91
C GLY A 273 4.28 3.55 -4.92
N THR A 274 3.60 2.47 -4.53
CA THR A 274 2.50 2.50 -3.56
C THR A 274 2.68 1.39 -2.52
N ARG A 275 1.99 1.56 -1.38
CA ARG A 275 1.99 0.58 -0.28
C ARG A 275 1.55 -0.83 -0.64
N HIS A 276 0.83 -1.00 -1.75
CA HIS A 276 0.46 -2.32 -2.26
C HIS A 276 1.68 -3.17 -2.67
N SER A 277 2.81 -2.53 -2.95
CA SER A 277 4.09 -3.19 -3.27
C SER A 277 4.97 -3.42 -2.04
N SER A 278 4.49 -3.15 -0.83
CA SER A 278 5.25 -3.29 0.43
C SER A 278 5.87 -4.68 0.63
N PHE A 279 5.19 -5.75 0.22
CA PHE A 279 5.71 -7.12 0.34
C PHE A 279 7.01 -7.37 -0.46
N LEU A 280 7.34 -6.50 -1.42
CA LEU A 280 8.58 -6.57 -2.19
C LEU A 280 9.79 -6.03 -1.41
N MET A 281 9.56 -5.25 -0.34
CA MET A 281 10.59 -4.55 0.42
C MET A 281 11.72 -5.48 0.91
N PRO A 282 11.46 -6.65 1.53
CA PRO A 282 12.55 -7.49 2.05
C PRO A 282 13.47 -8.00 0.92
N PHE A 283 12.92 -8.25 -0.26
CA PHE A 283 13.66 -8.70 -1.44
C PHE A 283 14.44 -7.55 -2.08
N ALA A 284 13.81 -6.37 -2.18
CA ALA A 284 14.45 -5.15 -2.65
C ALA A 284 15.70 -4.82 -1.82
N LEU A 285 15.54 -4.78 -0.50
CA LEU A 285 16.61 -4.40 0.44
C LEU A 285 17.71 -5.46 0.51
N ALA A 286 17.37 -6.75 0.35
CA ALA A 286 18.38 -7.80 0.22
C ALA A 286 19.27 -7.59 -1.02
N GLY A 287 18.68 -7.33 -2.19
CA GLY A 287 19.43 -7.09 -3.42
C GLY A 287 20.29 -5.83 -3.37
N VAL A 288 19.75 -4.73 -2.84
CA VAL A 288 20.53 -3.49 -2.59
C VAL A 288 21.68 -3.75 -1.62
N GLY A 289 21.42 -4.49 -0.54
CA GLY A 289 22.41 -4.85 0.47
C GLY A 289 23.59 -5.64 -0.12
N VAL A 290 23.34 -6.49 -1.12
CA VAL A 290 24.39 -7.25 -1.82
C VAL A 290 25.35 -6.35 -2.57
N ALA A 291 24.81 -5.44 -3.40
CA ALA A 291 25.63 -4.50 -4.16
C ALA A 291 26.40 -3.56 -3.21
N LEU A 292 25.71 -3.01 -2.20
CA LEU A 292 26.33 -2.09 -1.25
C LEU A 292 27.43 -2.76 -0.42
N ALA A 293 27.20 -3.99 0.06
CA ALA A 293 28.22 -4.77 0.76
C ALA A 293 29.51 -4.90 -0.06
N ARG A 294 29.39 -5.08 -1.38
CA ARG A 294 30.54 -5.21 -2.27
C ARG A 294 31.22 -3.88 -2.55
N LEU A 295 30.47 -2.79 -2.70
CA LEU A 295 31.02 -1.44 -2.80
C LEU A 295 31.86 -1.07 -1.56
N VAL A 296 31.40 -1.44 -0.36
CA VAL A 296 32.15 -1.21 0.89
C VAL A 296 33.16 -2.31 1.23
N LYS A 297 33.51 -3.16 0.26
CA LYS A 297 34.48 -4.26 0.42
C LYS A 297 34.16 -5.19 1.60
N ASN A 298 32.88 -5.47 1.83
CA ASN A 298 32.33 -6.28 2.92
C ASN A 298 32.64 -5.79 4.35
N ARG A 299 33.05 -4.52 4.53
CA ARG A 299 33.26 -3.93 5.86
C ARG A 299 31.91 -3.66 6.52
N ILE A 300 31.53 -4.50 7.48
CA ILE A 300 30.21 -4.48 8.14
C ILE A 300 29.90 -3.09 8.73
N ALA A 301 30.81 -2.55 9.55
CA ALA A 301 30.59 -1.25 10.21
C ALA A 301 30.38 -0.11 9.20
N LEU A 302 31.18 -0.07 8.14
CA LEU A 302 31.04 0.93 7.07
C LEU A 302 29.72 0.74 6.31
N GLY A 303 29.34 -0.49 6.00
CA GLY A 303 28.06 -0.79 5.36
C GLY A 303 26.86 -0.35 6.18
N ILE A 304 26.86 -0.65 7.48
CA ILE A 304 25.82 -0.18 8.42
C ILE A 304 25.79 1.35 8.44
N LEU A 305 26.96 2.00 8.58
CA LEU A 305 27.04 3.47 8.60
C LEU A 305 26.43 4.07 7.33
N VAL A 306 26.77 3.56 6.15
CA VAL A 306 26.20 4.04 4.88
C VAL A 306 24.69 3.82 4.85
N ALA A 307 24.19 2.65 5.28
CA ALA A 307 22.76 2.37 5.32
C ALA A 307 21.99 3.30 6.30
N LEU A 308 22.60 3.63 7.43
CA LEU A 308 22.05 4.59 8.40
C LEU A 308 22.04 6.01 7.85
N LEU A 309 23.11 6.45 7.19
CA LEU A 309 23.18 7.78 6.56
C LEU A 309 22.15 7.92 5.44
N VAL A 310 22.00 6.90 4.59
CA VAL A 310 20.98 6.87 3.55
C VAL A 310 19.58 6.91 4.17
N SER A 311 19.32 6.10 5.20
CA SER A 311 18.05 6.12 5.93
C SER A 311 17.77 7.48 6.57
N LEU A 312 18.78 8.14 7.13
CA LEU A 312 18.67 9.49 7.69
C LEU A 312 18.27 10.50 6.61
N VAL A 313 18.92 10.49 5.45
CA VAL A 313 18.54 11.35 4.31
C VAL A 313 17.09 11.11 3.89
N CYS A 314 16.65 9.85 3.82
CA CYS A 314 15.27 9.51 3.49
C CYS A 314 14.25 10.02 4.52
N ASN A 315 14.61 10.05 5.80
CA ASN A 315 13.75 10.56 6.88
C ASN A 315 13.72 12.10 6.91
N LEU A 316 14.84 12.76 6.62
CA LEU A 316 14.94 14.23 6.61
C LEU A 316 14.31 14.85 5.34
N PHE A 317 14.42 14.16 4.21
CA PHE A 317 13.98 14.66 2.91
C PHE A 317 13.04 13.67 2.19
N PRO A 318 11.88 13.32 2.79
CA PRO A 318 10.93 12.42 2.15
C PRO A 318 10.34 13.06 0.89
N SER A 319 10.14 12.25 -0.14
CA SER A 319 9.45 12.68 -1.36
C SER A 319 8.02 13.10 -1.06
N LYS A 320 7.64 14.29 -1.53
CA LYS A 320 6.27 14.83 -1.45
C LYS A 320 5.35 14.22 -2.53
N ARG A 321 5.34 12.89 -2.68
CA ARG A 321 4.48 12.23 -3.65
C ARG A 321 3.15 11.85 -3.02
N LEU A 322 2.06 12.22 -3.68
CA LEU A 322 0.73 11.71 -3.37
C LEU A 322 0.75 10.16 -3.40
N PRO A 323 0.05 9.49 -2.49
CA PRO A 323 -0.95 10.01 -1.55
C PRO A 323 -0.40 10.44 -0.17
N TYR A 324 0.93 10.63 -0.02
CA TYR A 324 1.49 11.02 1.28
C TYR A 324 1.20 12.48 1.60
N MET A 325 0.62 12.71 2.78
CA MET A 325 0.39 14.05 3.35
C MET A 325 1.47 14.37 4.38
N SER A 326 1.80 15.65 4.53
CA SER A 326 2.74 16.09 5.57
C SER A 326 2.10 15.96 6.96
N ALA A 327 2.94 15.83 7.99
CA ALA A 327 2.47 15.82 9.38
C ALA A 327 1.70 17.10 9.74
N GLU A 328 2.10 18.24 9.15
CA GLU A 328 1.42 19.52 9.33
C GLU A 328 0.00 19.51 8.75
N SER A 329 -0.17 18.95 7.54
CA SER A 329 -1.48 18.76 6.92
C SER A 329 -2.38 17.77 7.67
N GLN A 330 -1.79 16.83 8.42
CA GLN A 330 -2.51 15.82 9.20
C GLN A 330 -2.73 16.22 10.67
N ARG A 331 -2.50 17.47 11.05
CA ARG A 331 -2.71 17.94 12.43
C ARG A 331 -4.17 17.73 12.86
N GLN A 332 -4.35 17.13 14.02
CA GLN A 332 -5.68 16.90 14.62
C GLN A 332 -6.47 18.20 14.76
N ALA A 333 -5.80 19.32 15.11
CA ALA A 333 -6.44 20.62 15.24
C ALA A 333 -7.17 21.08 13.96
N ASN A 334 -6.61 20.80 12.77
CA ASN A 334 -7.24 21.15 11.50
C ASN A 334 -8.53 20.34 11.29
N MET A 335 -8.49 19.04 11.59
CA MET A 335 -9.68 18.18 11.49
C MET A 335 -10.75 18.59 12.52
N THR A 336 -10.36 18.88 13.76
CA THR A 336 -11.30 19.34 14.80
C THR A 336 -11.98 20.64 14.41
N ALA A 337 -11.21 21.63 13.93
CA ALA A 337 -11.77 22.91 13.50
C ALA A 337 -12.70 22.77 12.28
N ALA A 338 -12.35 21.91 11.33
CA ALA A 338 -13.20 21.62 10.16
C ALA A 338 -14.53 20.97 10.58
N ILE A 339 -14.49 19.97 11.45
CA ILE A 339 -15.70 19.27 11.92
C ILE A 339 -16.57 20.19 12.78
N GLU A 340 -15.96 21.06 13.59
CA GLU A 340 -16.70 22.09 14.33
C GLU A 340 -17.40 23.08 13.39
N THR A 341 -16.76 23.44 12.28
CA THR A 341 -17.38 24.27 11.23
C THR A 341 -18.58 23.57 10.62
N LEU A 342 -18.47 22.27 10.29
CA LEU A 342 -19.59 21.49 9.77
C LEU A 342 -20.75 21.36 10.77
N ARG A 343 -20.48 21.22 12.07
CA ARG A 343 -21.52 21.15 13.11
C ARG A 343 -22.27 22.47 13.33
N ARG A 344 -21.68 23.60 12.92
CA ARG A 344 -22.29 24.93 13.04
C ARG A 344 -23.13 25.32 11.81
N LEU A 345 -23.19 24.44 10.81
CA LEU A 345 -24.04 24.67 9.65
C LEU A 345 -25.52 24.76 10.07
N PRO A 346 -26.33 25.56 9.35
CA PRO A 346 -27.79 25.55 9.49
C PRO A 346 -28.36 24.13 9.47
N ALA A 347 -29.33 23.87 10.36
CA ALA A 347 -30.00 22.58 10.44
C ALA A 347 -30.55 22.17 9.06
N GLU A 348 -30.45 20.89 8.72
CA GLU A 348 -30.88 20.31 7.45
C GLU A 348 -30.13 20.79 6.19
N GLN A 349 -29.15 21.70 6.31
CA GLN A 349 -28.29 22.04 5.16
C GLN A 349 -27.53 20.78 4.71
N PRO A 350 -27.66 20.34 3.44
CA PRO A 350 -27.00 19.15 2.95
C PRO A 350 -25.49 19.38 2.79
N ILE A 351 -24.73 18.31 3.04
CA ILE A 351 -23.27 18.28 2.83
C ILE A 351 -23.00 17.42 1.60
N PHE A 352 -22.37 17.99 0.58
CA PHE A 352 -21.96 17.29 -0.63
C PHE A 352 -20.46 17.05 -0.64
N THR A 353 -20.06 15.81 -0.86
CA THR A 353 -18.67 15.38 -0.66
C THR A 353 -18.28 14.25 -1.62
N ASP A 354 -16.99 14.16 -1.96
CA ASP A 354 -16.46 12.99 -2.67
C ASP A 354 -16.33 11.78 -1.73
N TYR A 355 -16.10 10.60 -2.32
CA TYR A 355 -16.02 9.37 -1.55
C TYR A 355 -14.87 9.38 -0.53
N GLN A 356 -13.68 9.88 -0.91
CA GLN A 356 -12.52 9.98 -0.01
C GLN A 356 -12.86 10.77 1.26
N THR A 357 -13.50 11.92 1.08
CA THR A 357 -13.88 12.83 2.16
C THR A 357 -15.01 12.26 3.01
N SER A 358 -15.96 11.53 2.41
CA SER A 358 -17.06 10.88 3.12
C SER A 358 -16.59 9.90 4.20
N LEU A 359 -15.41 9.28 4.04
CA LEU A 359 -14.82 8.40 5.06
C LEU A 359 -14.41 9.17 6.31
N SER A 360 -13.89 10.39 6.14
CA SER A 360 -13.49 11.26 7.26
C SER A 360 -14.72 11.86 7.93
N VAL A 361 -15.67 12.38 7.15
CA VAL A 361 -16.94 12.91 7.65
C VAL A 361 -17.71 11.83 8.40
N GLY A 362 -17.83 10.63 7.82
CA GLY A 362 -18.47 9.48 8.44
C GLY A 362 -17.84 9.07 9.77
N HIS A 363 -16.53 9.26 9.93
CA HIS A 363 -15.85 8.95 11.19
C HIS A 363 -16.01 10.05 12.25
N TYR A 364 -15.77 11.31 11.88
CA TYR A 364 -15.68 12.42 12.83
C TYR A 364 -17.01 13.15 13.07
N LEU A 365 -17.86 13.31 12.05
CA LEU A 365 -19.14 14.01 12.19
C LEU A 365 -20.22 13.10 12.82
N CYS A 366 -20.13 11.78 12.63
CA CYS A 366 -21.08 10.80 13.15
C CYS A 366 -20.70 10.25 14.54
N ASP A 367 -19.79 10.92 15.26
CA ASP A 367 -19.29 10.50 16.58
C ASP A 367 -18.83 9.04 16.63
N GLN A 368 -18.15 8.58 15.56
CA GLN A 368 -17.62 7.24 15.39
C GLN A 368 -18.65 6.09 15.41
N ARG A 369 -19.95 6.40 15.28
CA ARG A 369 -21.02 5.41 15.14
C ARG A 369 -21.00 4.78 13.74
N PRO A 370 -21.42 3.51 13.60
CA PRO A 370 -21.62 2.91 12.29
C PRO A 370 -22.59 3.77 11.47
N VAL A 371 -22.20 4.11 10.25
CA VAL A 371 -23.01 4.90 9.33
C VAL A 371 -23.87 3.96 8.51
N GLU A 372 -25.19 4.11 8.60
CA GLU A 372 -26.12 3.41 7.71
C GLU A 372 -26.20 4.17 6.37
N GLN A 373 -25.73 3.51 5.30
CA GLN A 373 -25.73 4.07 3.97
C GLN A 373 -27.07 3.84 3.28
N ASP A 374 -27.76 4.92 2.93
CA ASP A 374 -28.92 4.91 2.03
C ASP A 374 -28.44 4.95 0.56
N ARG A 375 -28.91 3.98 -0.23
CA ARG A 375 -28.63 3.84 -1.68
C ARG A 375 -29.90 3.89 -2.53
N LYS A 376 -31.00 4.43 -2.01
CA LYS A 376 -32.26 4.58 -2.76
C LYS A 376 -32.10 5.46 -4.00
N MET A 377 -31.18 6.43 -3.96
CA MET A 377 -30.92 7.31 -5.08
C MET A 377 -29.86 6.73 -6.01
N ALA A 378 -30.23 6.48 -7.27
CA ALA A 378 -29.31 5.93 -8.24
C ALA A 378 -28.08 6.84 -8.42
N GLY A 379 -26.88 6.27 -8.37
CA GLY A 379 -25.62 7.01 -8.50
C GLY A 379 -25.12 7.68 -7.22
N PHE A 380 -25.89 7.70 -6.14
CA PHE A 380 -25.53 8.35 -4.88
C PHE A 380 -25.61 7.40 -3.68
N ILE A 381 -24.77 7.69 -2.70
CA ILE A 381 -24.83 7.17 -1.34
C ILE A 381 -25.14 8.36 -0.44
N SER A 382 -26.11 8.23 0.45
CA SER A 382 -26.36 9.25 1.46
C SER A 382 -26.47 8.69 2.86
N PHE A 383 -26.16 9.50 3.86
CA PHE A 383 -26.32 9.13 5.26
C PHE A 383 -26.55 10.37 6.12
N GLU A 384 -27.16 10.19 7.29
CA GLU A 384 -27.50 11.27 8.22
C GLU A 384 -26.49 11.32 9.36
N CYS A 385 -25.79 12.45 9.52
CA CYS A 385 -24.85 12.67 10.62
C CYS A 385 -24.80 14.12 11.06
N GLY A 386 -24.70 14.35 12.37
CA GLY A 386 -24.59 15.69 12.93
C GLY A 386 -25.79 16.60 12.63
N GLY A 387 -26.97 16.02 12.31
CA GLY A 387 -28.16 16.79 11.89
C GLY A 387 -28.16 17.19 10.41
N HIS A 388 -27.23 16.65 9.61
CA HIS A 388 -27.10 16.93 8.19
C HIS A 388 -27.16 15.66 7.35
N LYS A 389 -27.78 15.79 6.18
CA LYS A 389 -27.73 14.79 5.13
C LYS A 389 -26.42 14.91 4.35
N VAL A 390 -25.56 13.92 4.48
CA VAL A 390 -24.31 13.81 3.70
C VAL A 390 -24.61 13.05 2.42
N ILE A 391 -24.30 13.64 1.28
CA ILE A 391 -24.55 13.10 -0.06
C ILE A 391 -23.20 12.86 -0.76
N VAL A 392 -23.02 11.66 -1.29
CA VAL A 392 -21.76 11.17 -1.86
C VAL A 392 -22.03 10.53 -3.23
N PRO A 393 -21.38 10.96 -4.31
CA PRO A 393 -21.46 10.23 -5.57
C PRO A 393 -20.80 8.85 -5.43
N ALA A 394 -21.51 7.78 -5.77
CA ALA A 394 -21.07 6.41 -5.52
C ALA A 394 -19.83 6.00 -6.33
N SER A 395 -19.58 6.65 -7.47
CA SER A 395 -18.51 6.33 -8.42
C SER A 395 -17.34 7.31 -8.39
N THR A 396 -17.45 8.45 -7.69
CA THR A 396 -16.44 9.52 -7.73
C THR A 396 -15.56 9.47 -6.49
N PHE A 397 -14.32 8.99 -6.66
CA PHE A 397 -13.40 8.88 -5.54
C PHE A 397 -12.95 10.26 -5.01
N LEU A 398 -12.65 11.17 -5.93
CA LEU A 398 -12.15 12.52 -5.67
C LEU A 398 -12.83 13.50 -6.62
N PHE A 399 -13.22 14.67 -6.12
CA PHE A 399 -13.67 15.75 -7.00
C PHE A 399 -12.51 16.43 -7.73
N THR A 400 -12.67 16.55 -9.05
CA THR A 400 -11.99 17.51 -9.94
C THR A 400 -13.02 18.53 -10.43
N PRO A 401 -12.64 19.72 -10.90
CA PRO A 401 -13.61 20.72 -11.37
C PRO A 401 -14.57 20.16 -12.40
N ARG A 402 -14.06 19.38 -13.36
CA ARG A 402 -14.88 18.80 -14.43
C ARG A 402 -15.86 17.76 -13.90
N ASN A 403 -15.41 16.78 -13.13
CA ASN A 403 -16.33 15.77 -12.62
C ASN A 403 -17.30 16.35 -11.58
N PHE A 404 -16.88 17.38 -10.84
CA PHE A 404 -17.71 18.05 -9.85
C PHE A 404 -18.89 18.74 -10.51
N TYR A 405 -18.69 19.39 -11.65
CA TYR A 405 -19.78 20.00 -12.42
C TYR A 405 -20.88 18.98 -12.73
N ASP A 406 -20.52 17.83 -13.31
CA ASP A 406 -21.48 16.78 -13.69
C ASP A 406 -22.19 16.20 -12.45
N GLN A 407 -21.42 15.90 -11.40
CA GLN A 407 -21.98 15.33 -10.16
C GLN A 407 -22.87 16.33 -9.42
N TRP A 408 -22.55 17.62 -9.47
CA TRP A 408 -23.36 18.69 -8.88
C TRP A 408 -24.73 18.79 -9.56
N GLN A 409 -24.76 18.82 -10.90
CA GLN A 409 -26.03 18.87 -11.64
C GLN A 409 -26.88 17.62 -11.40
N ALA A 410 -26.24 16.44 -11.42
CA ALA A 410 -26.91 15.18 -11.13
C ALA A 410 -27.50 15.15 -9.71
N MET A 411 -26.76 15.66 -8.71
CA MET A 411 -27.19 15.71 -7.32
C MET A 411 -28.38 16.67 -7.15
N ALA A 412 -28.29 17.89 -7.69
CA ALA A 412 -29.34 18.89 -7.61
C ALA A 412 -30.66 18.38 -8.21
N GLY A 413 -30.59 17.69 -9.36
CA GLY A 413 -31.75 17.07 -10.00
C GLY A 413 -32.31 15.89 -9.21
N ALA A 414 -31.45 14.97 -8.76
CA ALA A 414 -31.85 13.75 -8.05
C ALA A 414 -32.53 14.05 -6.71
N TYR A 415 -31.99 15.00 -5.95
CA TYR A 415 -32.53 15.41 -4.66
C TYR A 415 -33.54 16.55 -4.74
N LYS A 416 -33.89 17.01 -5.96
CA LYS A 416 -34.87 18.08 -6.23
C LYS A 416 -34.60 19.36 -5.42
N LEU A 417 -33.33 19.74 -5.31
CA LEU A 417 -32.93 20.94 -4.58
C LEU A 417 -33.47 22.20 -5.27
N ARG A 418 -33.98 23.15 -4.49
CA ARG A 418 -34.56 24.38 -5.03
C ARG A 418 -33.48 25.39 -5.39
N ARG A 419 -33.73 26.19 -6.41
CA ARG A 419 -32.85 27.31 -6.76
C ARG A 419 -32.73 28.27 -5.56
N GLY A 420 -31.50 28.64 -5.21
CA GLY A 420 -31.21 29.45 -4.03
C GLY A 420 -30.91 28.67 -2.75
N GLU A 421 -31.15 27.34 -2.72
CA GLU A 421 -30.71 26.51 -1.60
C GLU A 421 -29.18 26.45 -1.54
N LYS A 422 -28.63 26.52 -0.32
CA LYS A 422 -27.20 26.37 -0.08
C LYS A 422 -26.87 24.91 0.22
N VAL A 423 -25.78 24.44 -0.36
CA VAL A 423 -25.20 23.13 -0.08
C VAL A 423 -23.79 23.37 0.41
N CYS A 424 -23.40 22.71 1.50
CA CYS A 424 -22.03 22.76 1.98
C CYS A 424 -21.19 21.73 1.21
N ILE A 425 -20.14 22.18 0.54
CA ILE A 425 -19.20 21.32 -0.18
C ILE A 425 -18.00 21.13 0.72
N THR A 426 -17.59 19.88 0.90
CA THR A 426 -16.41 19.55 1.70
C THR A 426 -15.50 18.63 0.93
N GLN A 427 -14.20 18.92 0.98
CA GLN A 427 -13.16 18.05 0.44
C GLN A 427 -12.03 17.91 1.45
N MET A 428 -11.63 16.67 1.74
CA MET A 428 -10.61 16.28 2.71
C MET A 428 -9.71 15.17 2.16
N GLY A 429 -8.43 15.21 2.53
CA GLY A 429 -7.44 14.17 2.24
C GLY A 429 -6.42 14.62 1.21
N TRP A 430 -5.96 13.73 0.33
CA TRP A 430 -4.97 14.11 -0.68
C TRP A 430 -5.64 14.67 -1.95
N SER A 431 -4.93 15.53 -2.68
CA SER A 431 -5.39 16.19 -3.92
C SER A 431 -6.67 17.03 -3.79
N THR A 432 -6.81 17.79 -2.70
CA THR A 432 -7.99 18.62 -2.44
C THR A 432 -7.81 20.04 -2.97
N TYR A 433 -7.90 20.22 -4.29
CA TYR A 433 -7.72 21.53 -4.93
C TYR A 433 -9.01 22.10 -5.51
N LEU A 434 -10.15 21.41 -5.35
CA LEU A 434 -11.42 21.83 -5.96
C LEU A 434 -11.77 23.30 -5.71
N ALA A 435 -11.80 23.77 -4.45
CA ALA A 435 -12.17 25.15 -4.17
C ALA A 435 -11.16 26.15 -4.76
N PHE A 436 -9.87 25.83 -4.73
CA PHE A 436 -8.83 26.66 -5.33
C PHE A 436 -8.98 26.75 -6.86
N GLU A 437 -9.28 25.64 -7.52
CA GLU A 437 -9.45 25.59 -8.97
C GLU A 437 -10.75 26.27 -9.43
N LEU A 438 -11.85 26.04 -8.71
CA LEU A 438 -13.13 26.68 -9.00
C LEU A 438 -13.09 28.20 -8.78
N ALA A 439 -12.32 28.69 -7.80
CA ALA A 439 -12.19 30.13 -7.54
C ALA A 439 -11.54 30.91 -8.70
N ASN A 440 -10.87 30.23 -9.64
CA ASN A 440 -10.31 30.86 -10.83
C ASN A 440 -11.36 31.19 -11.90
N PHE A 441 -12.60 30.73 -11.72
CA PHE A 441 -13.70 30.95 -12.67
C PHE A 441 -14.66 31.99 -12.08
N PRO A 442 -14.90 33.12 -12.77
CA PRO A 442 -15.71 34.23 -12.23
C PRO A 442 -17.17 33.86 -11.98
N GLU A 443 -17.68 32.80 -12.60
CA GLU A 443 -19.03 32.30 -12.38
C GLU A 443 -19.21 31.67 -10.98
N PHE A 444 -18.12 31.14 -10.40
CA PHE A 444 -18.13 30.53 -9.09
C PHE A 444 -17.96 31.57 -7.97
N HIS A 445 -19.06 31.86 -7.30
CA HIS A 445 -19.09 32.77 -6.15
C HIS A 445 -18.91 31.97 -4.86
N ILE A 446 -17.66 31.62 -4.54
CA ILE A 446 -17.31 30.80 -3.37
C ILE A 446 -16.42 31.54 -2.38
N SER A 447 -16.61 31.26 -1.09
CA SER A 447 -15.78 31.76 0.01
C SER A 447 -15.24 30.57 0.81
N PRO A 448 -14.11 29.95 0.38
CA PRO A 448 -13.64 28.73 0.99
C PRO A 448 -12.95 28.95 2.33
N HIS A 449 -13.27 28.08 3.28
CA HIS A 449 -12.54 27.92 4.54
C HIS A 449 -11.54 26.79 4.40
N TYR A 450 -10.25 27.12 4.59
CA TYR A 450 -9.15 26.16 4.51
C TYR A 450 -8.66 25.79 5.91
N PHE A 451 -8.49 24.50 6.17
CA PHE A 451 -7.91 23.98 7.42
C PHE A 451 -6.63 23.22 7.10
N GLY A 452 -5.52 23.98 7.03
CA GLY A 452 -4.29 23.50 6.40
C GLY A 452 -4.45 23.32 4.89
N ASN A 453 -3.58 22.51 4.27
CA ASN A 453 -3.52 22.37 2.81
C ASN A 453 -4.44 21.28 2.23
N ASN A 454 -5.15 20.54 3.09
CA ASN A 454 -5.77 19.26 2.74
C ASN A 454 -7.24 19.15 3.14
N ILE A 455 -7.82 20.24 3.64
CA ILE A 455 -9.22 20.31 4.06
C ILE A 455 -9.78 21.65 3.60
N GLN A 456 -10.86 21.59 2.84
CA GLN A 456 -11.57 22.77 2.37
C GLN A 456 -13.08 22.57 2.54
N VAL A 457 -13.73 23.64 2.99
CA VAL A 457 -15.18 23.70 3.21
C VAL A 457 -15.69 24.99 2.58
N PHE A 458 -16.71 24.93 1.75
CA PHE A 458 -17.31 26.11 1.13
C PHE A 458 -18.78 25.87 0.80
N ASP A 459 -19.59 26.93 0.77
CA ASP A 459 -20.97 26.83 0.32
C ASP A 459 -21.06 27.05 -1.19
N LEU A 460 -22.00 26.34 -1.82
CA LEU A 460 -22.42 26.58 -3.19
C LEU A 460 -23.93 26.71 -3.25
N THR A 461 -24.40 27.67 -4.06
CA THR A 461 -25.84 27.95 -4.19
C THR A 461 -26.41 27.24 -5.41
N VAL A 462 -27.51 26.49 -5.25
CA VAL A 462 -28.17 25.79 -6.35
C VAL A 462 -28.71 26.77 -7.38
N GLY A 463 -28.35 26.55 -8.65
CA GLY A 463 -28.77 27.37 -9.79
C GLY A 463 -28.03 28.71 -9.92
N GLN A 464 -26.86 28.84 -9.31
CA GLN A 464 -25.87 29.85 -9.69
C GLN A 464 -25.35 29.59 -11.11
N SER A 465 -24.77 30.62 -11.75
CA SER A 465 -24.09 30.45 -13.03
C SER A 465 -22.90 29.51 -12.89
N MET A 466 -22.66 28.68 -13.90
CA MET A 466 -21.51 27.78 -13.95
C MET A 466 -20.81 27.96 -15.30
N PRO A 467 -19.48 27.86 -15.38
CA PRO A 467 -18.74 27.98 -16.63
C PRO A 467 -19.02 26.79 -17.55
N ASP A 468 -18.63 26.92 -18.81
CA ASP A 468 -18.66 25.81 -19.78
C ASP A 468 -17.83 24.62 -19.24
N PRO A 469 -18.41 23.41 -19.11
CA PRO A 469 -17.72 22.24 -18.61
C PRO A 469 -16.52 21.79 -19.46
N GLU A 470 -16.41 22.25 -20.72
CA GLU A 470 -15.23 22.00 -21.56
C GLU A 470 -14.02 22.86 -21.17
N LEU A 471 -14.24 23.98 -20.49
CA LEU A 471 -13.17 24.86 -19.99
C LEU A 471 -12.64 24.43 -18.62
N LEU A 472 -13.33 23.50 -17.95
CA LEU A 472 -12.95 23.03 -16.61
C LEU A 472 -11.78 22.03 -16.68
N PRO A 473 -10.78 22.15 -15.78
CA PRO A 473 -9.67 21.19 -15.70
C PRO A 473 -10.17 19.77 -15.48
N THR A 474 -9.57 18.83 -16.21
CA THR A 474 -9.85 17.39 -16.08
C THR A 474 -9.10 16.72 -14.92
N SER A 475 -8.05 17.36 -14.40
CA SER A 475 -7.08 16.74 -13.49
C SER A 475 -6.51 17.71 -12.47
#